data_AF-A0A923E8B4-F1
#
_entry.id   AF-A0A923E8B4-F1
#
_cell.length_a   1.000
_cell.length_b   1.000
_cell.length_c   1.000
_cell.angle_alpha   90.00
_cell.angle_beta   90.00
_cell.angle_gamma   90.00
#
_symmetry.space_group_name_H-M   'P 1'
#
loop_
_entity.id
_entity.type
_entity.pdbx_description
1 polymer ?
#
loop_
_entity_poly.entity_id
_entity_poly.type
_entity_poly.pdbx_seq_one_letter_code
_entity_poly.pdbx_strand_id
1 'polypeptide(L)'
;MADIINIRLTKECPEVSLMDETAKALGISRNEMIVRAITMMVNFDTTFYKKLEKYSENVRVPMHLAIQNTIIKRWAQDNAKKAVWGTNKDLLLEFAYNEDGVVTTKELYEMIYKMTFEEETKERFRLLQEDINHGIELRGEDKAFYEEFKPKYGYKPKMEKKSLNEGITFWEGEDDGEK
;
A
#
# COMPACT_ATOMS: atom_id res chain seq x y z
N MET A 1 -28.01 -15.86 -22.61
CA MET A 1 -27.97 -17.10 -21.79
C MET A 1 -26.87 -16.90 -20.76
N ALA A 2 -27.04 -17.39 -19.54
CA ALA A 2 -25.94 -17.42 -18.59
C ALA A 2 -24.97 -18.53 -18.99
N ASP A 3 -23.67 -18.23 -19.02
CA ASP A 3 -22.64 -19.23 -19.26
C ASP A 3 -22.53 -20.16 -18.05
N ILE A 4 -22.36 -21.46 -18.30
CA ILE A 4 -22.27 -22.47 -17.26
C ILE A 4 -20.80 -22.79 -17.00
N ILE A 5 -20.34 -22.57 -15.77
CA ILE A 5 -18.99 -22.92 -15.32
C ILE A 5 -19.09 -24.07 -14.31
N ASN A 6 -18.38 -25.16 -14.56
CA ASN A 6 -18.26 -26.29 -13.63
C ASN A 6 -16.93 -26.21 -12.88
N ILE A 7 -16.99 -26.07 -11.55
CA ILE A 7 -15.80 -25.98 -10.70
C ILE A 7 -15.59 -27.32 -9.98
N ARG A 8 -14.40 -27.90 -10.11
CA ARG A 8 -13.98 -29.08 -9.34
C ARG A 8 -13.12 -28.61 -8.17
N LEU A 9 -13.61 -28.84 -6.95
CA LEU A 9 -12.85 -28.51 -5.74
C LEU A 9 -11.69 -29.49 -5.56
N THR A 10 -10.54 -28.97 -5.16
CA THR A 10 -9.34 -29.74 -4.80
C THR A 10 -9.24 -29.86 -3.27
N LYS A 11 -8.25 -30.59 -2.78
CA LYS A 11 -8.00 -30.75 -1.32
C LYS A 11 -7.60 -29.44 -0.63
N GLU A 12 -7.20 -28.44 -1.39
CA GLU A 12 -6.78 -27.13 -0.88
C GLU A 12 -7.96 -26.15 -0.78
N CYS A 13 -9.11 -26.51 -1.36
CA CYS A 13 -10.33 -25.71 -1.23
C CYS A 13 -10.97 -25.90 0.16
N PRO A 14 -11.65 -24.88 0.70
CA PRO A 14 -12.48 -25.07 1.88
C PRO A 14 -13.60 -26.08 1.61
N GLU A 15 -14.08 -26.73 2.66
CA GLU A 15 -15.22 -27.63 2.55
C GLU A 15 -16.47 -26.88 2.10
N VAL A 16 -17.33 -27.58 1.34
CA VAL A 16 -18.58 -27.02 0.82
C VAL A 16 -19.50 -26.53 1.95
N SER A 17 -19.53 -27.28 3.06
CA SER A 17 -20.26 -26.91 4.28
C SER A 17 -19.84 -25.54 4.82
N LEU A 18 -18.52 -25.32 4.94
CA LEU A 18 -17.96 -24.05 5.40
C LEU A 18 -18.29 -22.90 4.45
N MET A 19 -18.26 -23.13 3.14
CA MET A 19 -18.68 -22.13 2.14
C MET A 19 -20.16 -21.75 2.32
N ASP A 20 -21.04 -22.74 2.51
CA ASP A 20 -22.48 -22.52 2.69
C ASP A 20 -22.79 -21.78 4.00
N GLU A 21 -22.13 -22.15 5.10
CA GLU A 21 -22.24 -21.46 6.39
C GLU A 21 -21.78 -20.00 6.28
N THR A 22 -20.64 -19.77 5.64
CA THR A 22 -20.10 -18.42 5.43
C THR A 22 -21.03 -17.59 4.55
N ALA A 23 -21.58 -18.18 3.48
CA ALA A 23 -22.50 -17.49 2.57
C ALA A 23 -23.79 -17.10 3.29
N LYS A 24 -24.33 -18.02 4.10
CA LYS A 24 -25.49 -17.76 4.95
C LYS A 24 -25.22 -16.65 5.96
N ALA A 25 -24.05 -16.62 6.59
CA ALA A 25 -23.67 -15.58 7.54
C ALA A 25 -23.58 -14.19 6.87
N LEU A 26 -23.20 -14.15 5.59
CA LEU A 26 -23.16 -12.95 4.76
C LEU A 26 -24.51 -12.61 4.10
N GLY A 27 -25.55 -13.44 4.27
CA GLY A 27 -26.86 -13.24 3.66
C GLY A 27 -26.88 -13.41 2.13
N ILE A 28 -25.92 -14.14 1.56
CA ILE A 28 -25.78 -14.37 0.12
C ILE A 28 -25.80 -15.86 -0.21
N SER A 29 -25.99 -16.19 -1.49
CA SER A 29 -25.85 -17.58 -1.95
C SER A 29 -24.37 -17.98 -2.12
N ARG A 30 -24.06 -19.27 -2.04
CA ARG A 30 -22.71 -19.78 -2.37
C ARG A 30 -22.27 -19.39 -3.78
N ASN A 31 -23.19 -19.44 -4.76
CA ASN A 31 -22.89 -19.01 -6.13
C ASN A 31 -22.48 -17.54 -6.17
N GLU A 32 -23.23 -16.68 -5.48
CA GLU A 32 -22.92 -15.25 -5.40
C GLU A 32 -21.58 -15.00 -4.70
N MET A 33 -21.26 -15.76 -3.65
CA MET A 33 -19.94 -15.70 -3.01
C MET A 33 -18.81 -16.03 -4.00
N ILE A 34 -18.93 -17.14 -4.73
CA ILE A 34 -17.92 -17.57 -5.71
C ILE A 34 -17.76 -16.52 -6.81
N VAL A 35 -18.87 -15.99 -7.33
CA VAL A 35 -18.85 -14.93 -8.34
C VAL A 35 -18.16 -13.69 -7.79
N ARG A 36 -18.50 -13.23 -6.58
CA ARG A 36 -17.84 -12.07 -5.94
C ARG A 36 -16.34 -12.29 -5.74
N ALA A 37 -15.92 -13.49 -5.36
CA ALA A 37 -14.51 -13.83 -5.23
C ALA A 37 -13.78 -13.76 -6.59
N ILE A 38 -14.37 -14.34 -7.64
CA ILE A 38 -13.81 -14.26 -9.01
C ILE A 38 -13.75 -12.81 -9.47
N THR A 39 -14.84 -12.04 -9.32
CA THR A 39 -14.90 -10.63 -9.68
C THR A 39 -13.83 -9.81 -8.95
N MET A 40 -13.57 -10.09 -7.67
CA MET A 40 -12.49 -9.44 -6.93
C MET A 40 -11.13 -9.74 -7.56
N MET A 41 -10.84 -11.03 -7.81
CA MET A 41 -9.53 -11.46 -8.30
C MET A 41 -9.22 -10.98 -9.71
N VAL A 42 -10.21 -10.94 -10.62
CA VAL A 42 -9.99 -10.46 -12.00
C VAL A 42 -9.78 -8.95 -12.09
N ASN A 43 -10.20 -8.19 -11.08
CA ASN A 43 -10.02 -6.73 -11.03
C ASN A 43 -8.77 -6.31 -10.26
N PHE A 44 -8.01 -7.26 -9.70
CA PHE A 44 -6.68 -6.94 -9.17
C PHE A 44 -5.70 -6.72 -10.32
N ASP A 45 -4.96 -5.61 -10.23
CA ASP A 45 -3.82 -5.36 -11.09
C ASP A 45 -2.75 -6.46 -10.93
N THR A 46 -2.15 -6.88 -12.05
CA THR A 46 -1.16 -7.98 -12.06
C THR A 46 0.03 -7.69 -11.17
N THR A 47 0.55 -6.47 -11.18
CA THR A 47 1.68 -6.06 -10.35
C THR A 47 1.28 -6.05 -8.88
N PHE A 48 0.09 -5.55 -8.56
CA PHE A 48 -0.45 -5.60 -7.20
C PHE A 48 -0.55 -7.05 -6.70
N TYR A 49 -1.12 -7.95 -7.50
CA TYR A 49 -1.30 -9.36 -7.14
C TYR A 49 0.04 -10.04 -6.83
N LYS A 50 1.02 -9.94 -7.74
CA LYS A 50 2.36 -10.54 -7.55
C LYS A 50 3.05 -10.00 -6.28
N LYS A 51 2.85 -8.72 -5.96
CA LYS A 51 3.42 -8.11 -4.75
C LYS A 51 2.71 -8.56 -3.48
N LEU A 52 1.39 -8.68 -3.51
CA LEU A 52 0.63 -9.22 -2.40
C LEU A 52 1.03 -10.66 -2.10
N GLU A 53 1.22 -11.48 -3.13
CA GLU A 53 1.71 -12.86 -3.02
C GLU A 53 3.09 -12.90 -2.36
N LYS A 54 4.07 -12.14 -2.88
CA LYS A 54 5.41 -12.05 -2.30
C LYS A 54 5.40 -11.51 -0.86
N TYR A 55 4.55 -10.53 -0.57
CA TYR A 55 4.39 -9.99 0.78
C TYR A 55 3.88 -11.08 1.74
N SER A 56 2.82 -11.77 1.34
CA SER A 56 2.20 -12.89 2.05
C SER A 56 3.20 -14.02 2.34
N GLU A 57 4.04 -14.38 1.37
CA GLU A 57 5.13 -15.36 1.54
C GLU A 57 6.19 -14.88 2.54
N ASN A 58 6.66 -13.64 2.42
CA ASN A 58 7.69 -13.09 3.31
C ASN A 58 7.24 -13.10 4.77
N VAL A 59 5.96 -12.79 5.03
CA VAL A 59 5.41 -12.80 6.39
C VAL A 59 4.78 -14.14 6.80
N ARG A 60 4.79 -15.15 5.92
CA ARG A 60 4.24 -16.50 6.12
C ARG A 60 2.77 -16.52 6.57
N VAL A 61 1.95 -15.69 5.95
CA VAL A 61 0.53 -15.54 6.26
C VAL A 61 -0.26 -15.61 4.96
N PRO A 62 -1.38 -16.36 4.85
CA PRO A 62 -2.20 -16.41 3.64
C PRO A 62 -2.65 -15.01 3.16
N MET A 63 -2.71 -14.80 1.84
CA MET A 63 -3.04 -13.49 1.24
C MET A 63 -4.34 -12.89 1.78
N HIS A 64 -5.39 -13.69 1.94
CA HIS A 64 -6.67 -13.22 2.47
C HIS A 64 -6.52 -12.63 3.89
N LEU A 65 -5.67 -13.23 4.73
CA LEU A 65 -5.40 -12.76 6.08
C LEU A 65 -4.50 -11.52 6.06
N ALA A 66 -3.55 -11.44 5.13
CA ALA A 66 -2.73 -10.24 4.94
C ALA A 66 -3.58 -9.01 4.56
N ILE A 67 -4.51 -9.18 3.61
CA ILE A 67 -5.49 -8.14 3.24
C ILE A 67 -6.35 -7.77 4.46
N GLN A 68 -6.97 -8.76 5.11
CA GLN A 68 -7.87 -8.54 6.24
C GLN A 68 -7.17 -7.80 7.39
N ASN A 69 -5.98 -8.23 7.78
CA ASN A 69 -5.24 -7.61 8.89
C ASN A 69 -4.81 -6.18 8.57
N THR A 70 -4.45 -5.90 7.31
CA THR A 70 -4.11 -4.55 6.86
C THR A 70 -5.30 -3.59 7.01
N ILE A 71 -6.49 -4.04 6.57
CA ILE A 71 -7.73 -3.25 6.68
C ILE A 71 -8.14 -3.07 8.15
N ILE A 72 -8.12 -4.14 8.96
CA ILE A 72 -8.46 -4.07 10.39
C ILE A 72 -7.53 -3.11 11.14
N LYS A 73 -6.22 -3.18 10.87
CA LYS A 73 -5.24 -2.26 11.45
C LYS A 73 -5.60 -0.81 11.13
N ARG A 74 -5.96 -0.52 9.87
CA ARG A 74 -6.37 0.83 9.46
C ARG A 74 -7.61 1.29 10.21
N TRP A 75 -8.67 0.48 10.24
CA TRP A 75 -9.88 0.80 10.98
C TRP A 75 -9.64 1.07 12.46
N ALA A 76 -8.78 0.26 13.09
CA ALA A 76 -8.41 0.46 14.49
C ALA A 76 -7.70 1.81 14.70
N GLN A 77 -6.76 2.17 13.81
CA GLN A 77 -6.04 3.45 13.87
C GLN A 77 -6.99 4.64 13.65
N ASP A 78 -7.89 4.57 12.66
CA ASP A 78 -8.85 5.62 12.36
C ASP A 78 -9.85 5.83 13.51
N ASN A 79 -10.35 4.73 14.10
CA ASN A 79 -11.23 4.78 15.25
C ASN A 79 -10.54 5.34 16.50
N ALA A 80 -9.29 4.97 16.75
CA ALA A 80 -8.50 5.52 17.86
C ALA A 80 -8.28 7.03 17.69
N LYS A 81 -7.92 7.49 16.49
CA LYS A 81 -7.76 8.93 16.18
C LYS A 81 -9.07 9.68 16.39
N LYS A 82 -10.19 9.15 15.87
CA LYS A 82 -11.52 9.73 16.07
C LYS A 82 -11.90 9.80 17.55
N ALA A 83 -11.57 8.78 18.34
CA ALA A 83 -11.87 8.76 19.77
C ALA A 83 -11.10 9.85 20.54
N VAL A 84 -9.86 10.14 20.15
CA VAL A 84 -9.02 11.17 20.80
C VAL A 84 -9.41 12.58 20.33
N TRP A 85 -9.62 12.77 19.02
CA TRP A 85 -9.75 14.10 18.41
C TRP A 85 -11.19 14.49 18.08
N GLY A 86 -12.17 13.62 18.34
CA GLY A 86 -13.58 13.79 17.97
C GLY A 86 -13.87 13.61 16.48
N THR A 87 -12.88 13.87 15.62
CA THR A 87 -12.90 13.63 14.18
C THR A 87 -11.57 13.03 13.70
N ASN A 88 -11.62 12.25 12.62
CA ASN A 88 -10.40 11.87 11.91
C ASN A 88 -10.13 12.94 10.83
N LYS A 89 -8.99 13.62 10.93
CA LYS A 89 -8.60 14.68 9.99
C LYS A 89 -7.70 14.17 8.85
N ASP A 90 -7.29 12.92 8.90
CA ASP A 90 -6.41 12.36 7.89
C ASP A 90 -7.18 12.19 6.58
N LEU A 91 -6.54 12.60 5.49
CA LEU A 91 -7.05 12.36 4.15
C LEU A 91 -6.90 10.87 3.82
N LEU A 92 -8.01 10.23 3.47
CA LEU A 92 -8.02 8.85 2.95
C LEU A 92 -7.56 8.86 1.49
N LEU A 93 -6.27 9.10 1.28
CA LEU A 93 -5.65 9.19 -0.05
C LEU A 93 -5.87 7.93 -0.88
N GLU A 94 -6.02 6.77 -0.22
CA GLU A 94 -6.36 5.48 -0.84
C GLU A 94 -7.71 5.45 -1.58
N PHE A 95 -8.57 6.45 -1.36
CA PHE A 95 -9.85 6.63 -2.05
C PHE A 95 -9.92 7.93 -2.84
N ALA A 96 -8.76 8.53 -3.15
CA ALA A 96 -8.71 9.76 -3.92
C ALA A 96 -9.28 9.55 -5.34
N TYR A 97 -9.96 10.58 -5.82
CA TYR A 97 -10.43 10.68 -7.21
C TYR A 97 -9.64 11.78 -7.92
N ASN A 98 -9.28 11.54 -9.18
CA ASN A 98 -8.78 12.53 -10.12
C ASN A 98 -9.88 12.88 -11.14
N GLU A 99 -9.57 13.75 -12.11
CA GLU A 99 -10.52 14.16 -13.17
C GLU A 99 -11.00 12.97 -14.03
N ASP A 100 -10.22 11.89 -14.07
CA ASP A 100 -10.48 10.69 -14.85
C ASP A 100 -11.16 9.55 -14.05
N GLY A 101 -11.41 9.75 -12.75
CA GLY A 101 -12.06 8.78 -11.88
C GLY A 101 -11.24 8.39 -10.64
N VAL A 102 -11.29 7.12 -10.25
CA VAL A 102 -10.50 6.62 -9.11
C VAL A 102 -9.02 6.60 -9.51
N VAL A 103 -8.16 7.15 -8.65
CA VAL A 103 -6.71 7.16 -8.86
C VAL A 103 -6.22 5.72 -9.04
N THR A 104 -5.38 5.49 -10.06
CA THR A 104 -4.87 4.14 -10.34
C THR A 104 -3.91 3.65 -9.24
N THR A 105 -3.70 2.34 -9.13
CA THR A 105 -2.78 1.75 -8.14
C THR A 105 -1.37 2.34 -8.23
N LYS A 106 -0.90 2.64 -9.45
CA LYS A 106 0.42 3.24 -9.70
C LYS A 106 0.50 4.67 -9.19
N GLU A 107 -0.45 5.51 -9.61
CA GLU A 107 -0.50 6.91 -9.19
C GLU A 107 -0.68 7.03 -7.68
N LEU A 108 -1.51 6.17 -7.08
CA LEU A 108 -1.71 6.13 -5.64
C LEU A 108 -0.40 5.81 -4.90
N TYR A 109 0.33 4.80 -5.37
CA TYR A 109 1.63 4.44 -4.80
C TYR A 109 2.62 5.60 -4.91
N GLU A 110 2.78 6.20 -6.09
CA GLU A 110 3.72 7.29 -6.32
C GLU A 110 3.39 8.53 -5.46
N MET A 111 2.11 8.86 -5.35
CA MET A 111 1.64 9.97 -4.52
C MET A 111 1.97 9.74 -3.04
N ILE A 112 1.57 8.59 -2.49
CA ILE A 112 1.80 8.25 -1.08
C ILE A 112 3.31 8.16 -0.82
N TYR A 113 4.05 7.46 -1.67
CA TYR A 113 5.51 7.32 -1.53
C TYR A 113 6.18 8.69 -1.46
N LYS A 114 5.84 9.60 -2.37
CA LYS A 114 6.45 10.93 -2.42
C LYS A 114 6.14 11.75 -1.15
N MET A 115 4.89 11.71 -0.67
CA MET A 115 4.49 12.41 0.56
C MET A 115 5.25 11.87 1.77
N THR A 116 5.22 10.55 1.96
CA THR A 116 5.90 9.88 3.07
C THR A 116 7.41 10.08 3.01
N PHE A 117 8.03 9.94 1.83
CA PHE A 117 9.45 10.17 1.65
C PHE A 117 9.84 11.59 2.05
N GLU A 118 9.06 12.59 1.67
CA GLU A 118 9.33 13.98 2.04
C GLU A 118 9.22 14.19 3.56
N GLU A 119 8.22 13.60 4.22
CA GLU A 119 8.05 13.65 5.68
C GLU A 119 9.20 12.98 6.42
N GLU A 120 9.55 11.74 6.05
CA GLU A 120 10.66 10.99 6.65
C GLU A 120 12.01 11.67 6.40
N THR A 121 12.22 12.25 5.22
CA THR A 121 13.45 12.99 4.91
C THR A 121 13.59 14.23 5.80
N LYS A 122 12.49 14.97 6.02
CA LYS A 122 12.49 16.14 6.92
C LYS A 122 12.78 15.73 8.36
N GLU A 123 12.16 14.66 8.84
CA GLU A 123 12.35 14.16 10.19
C GLU A 123 13.78 13.67 10.41
N ARG A 124 14.33 12.85 9.50
CA ARG A 124 15.72 12.42 9.55
C ARG A 124 16.68 13.62 9.52
N PHE A 125 16.43 14.60 8.66
CA PHE A 125 17.26 15.80 8.60
C PHE A 125 17.23 16.59 9.92
N ARG A 126 16.06 16.72 10.56
CA ARG A 126 15.90 17.38 11.86
C ARG A 126 16.74 16.69 12.94
N LEU A 127 16.65 15.36 13.04
CA LEU A 127 17.42 14.58 14.01
C LEU A 127 18.93 14.74 13.81
N LEU A 128 19.41 14.67 12.57
CA LEU A 128 20.82 14.90 12.25
C LEU A 128 21.28 16.33 12.57
N GLN A 129 20.40 17.31 12.42
CA GLN A 129 20.68 18.70 12.81
C GLN A 129 20.75 18.85 14.33
N GLU A 130 19.91 18.15 15.09
CA GLU A 130 19.99 18.10 16.56
C GLU A 130 21.31 17.47 17.01
N ASP A 131 21.75 16.38 16.37
CA ASP A 131 23.05 15.75 16.66
C ASP A 131 24.22 16.72 16.43
N ILE A 132 24.22 17.44 15.29
CA ILE A 132 25.22 18.48 15.02
C ILE A 132 25.19 19.57 16.08
N ASN A 133 24.01 20.02 16.50
CA ASN A 133 23.85 21.05 17.54
C ASN A 133 24.39 20.58 18.91
N HIS A 134 24.32 19.27 19.18
CA HIS A 134 24.92 18.65 20.37
C HIS A 134 26.43 18.35 20.20
N GLY A 135 27.03 18.73 19.07
CA GLY A 135 28.46 18.56 18.80
C GLY A 135 28.84 17.16 18.30
N ILE A 136 27.87 16.35 17.87
CA ILE A 136 28.12 15.04 17.28
C ILE A 136 28.52 15.22 15.82
N GLU A 137 29.66 14.64 15.44
CA GLU A 137 30.15 14.67 14.07
C GLU A 137 29.43 13.59 13.23
N LEU A 138 28.73 14.01 12.18
CA LEU A 138 28.12 13.08 11.22
C LEU A 138 29.17 12.34 10.39
N ARG A 139 28.95 11.04 10.16
CA ARG A 139 29.87 10.17 9.40
C ARG A 139 29.11 9.26 8.44
N GLY A 140 29.82 8.76 7.42
CA GLY A 140 29.28 7.79 6.48
C GLY A 140 28.00 8.27 5.78
N GLU A 141 26.99 7.40 5.76
CA GLU A 141 25.70 7.63 5.11
C GLU A 141 24.95 8.84 5.68
N ASP A 142 25.06 9.11 6.98
CA ASP A 142 24.38 10.26 7.60
C ASP A 142 24.96 11.60 7.16
N LYS A 143 26.28 11.65 6.96
CA LYS A 143 26.94 12.84 6.41
C LYS A 143 26.56 13.04 4.94
N ALA A 144 26.53 11.97 4.15
CA ALA A 144 26.15 12.01 2.74
C ALA A 144 24.69 12.49 2.59
N PHE A 145 23.77 11.88 3.35
CA PHE A 145 22.37 12.27 3.40
C PHE A 145 22.18 13.73 3.84
N TYR A 146 22.84 14.14 4.92
CA TYR A 146 22.72 15.51 5.41
C TYR A 146 23.18 16.53 4.37
N GLU A 147 24.35 16.34 3.74
CA GLU A 147 24.84 17.27 2.72
C GLU A 147 23.98 17.26 1.44
N GLU A 148 23.40 16.14 1.05
CA GLU A 148 22.46 16.05 -0.07
C GLU A 148 21.18 16.87 0.16
N PHE A 149 20.62 16.81 1.36
CA PHE A 149 19.32 17.42 1.67
C PHE A 149 19.41 18.79 2.36
N LYS A 150 20.60 19.20 2.80
CA LYS A 150 20.90 20.52 3.37
C LYS A 150 20.55 21.70 2.46
N PRO A 151 20.74 21.68 1.13
CA PRO A 151 20.25 22.74 0.25
C PRO A 151 18.73 22.91 0.27
N LYS A 152 17.98 21.82 0.49
CA LYS A 152 16.51 21.79 0.46
C LYS A 152 15.89 22.18 1.81
N TYR A 153 16.48 21.72 2.92
CA TYR A 153 15.91 21.93 4.26
C TYR A 153 16.71 22.89 5.14
N GLY A 154 17.92 23.29 4.73
CA GLY A 154 18.78 24.23 5.45
C GLY A 154 18.53 25.72 5.17
N TYR A 155 17.78 26.10 4.12
CA TYR A 155 17.35 27.49 3.87
C TYR A 155 16.10 27.57 2.94
N LYS A 156 15.28 28.63 3.07
CA LYS A 156 13.99 28.84 2.36
C LYS A 156 14.11 28.85 0.82
N PRO A 157 13.05 28.45 0.08
CA PRO A 157 13.13 27.44 -0.98
C PRO A 157 13.30 27.98 -2.41
N LYS A 158 13.97 27.17 -3.26
CA LYS A 158 13.61 26.96 -4.66
C LYS A 158 13.62 25.45 -4.94
N MET A 159 12.46 24.91 -5.32
CA MET A 159 12.27 23.49 -5.61
C MET A 159 12.97 23.12 -6.92
N GLU A 160 13.88 22.13 -6.88
CA GLU A 160 14.23 21.34 -8.05
C GLU A 160 14.00 19.85 -7.77
N LYS A 161 13.32 19.20 -8.72
CA LYS A 161 12.90 17.79 -8.70
C LYS A 161 14.12 16.88 -8.93
N LYS A 162 14.68 16.27 -7.89
CA LYS A 162 15.49 15.04 -8.01
C LYS A 162 15.34 14.18 -6.76
N SER A 163 14.31 13.33 -6.73
CA SER A 163 14.27 12.08 -5.94
C SER A 163 13.01 11.28 -6.32
N LEU A 164 12.86 10.96 -7.61
CA LEU A 164 11.75 10.16 -8.14
C LEU A 164 12.17 8.71 -8.47
N ASN A 165 13.46 8.37 -8.40
CA ASN A 165 13.94 7.09 -8.94
C ASN A 165 13.47 5.88 -8.12
N GLU A 166 13.32 6.00 -6.80
CA GLU A 166 12.89 4.86 -5.95
C GLU A 166 11.39 4.58 -6.03
N GLY A 167 10.56 5.60 -6.28
CA GLY A 167 9.14 5.41 -6.57
C GLY A 167 8.92 4.72 -7.93
N ILE A 168 9.81 4.98 -8.88
CA ILE A 168 9.82 4.38 -10.22
C ILE A 168 10.33 2.93 -10.17
N THR A 169 11.37 2.61 -9.38
CA THR A 169 11.89 1.23 -9.25
C THR A 169 10.93 0.27 -8.57
N PHE A 170 9.91 0.74 -7.85
CA PHE A 170 8.80 -0.12 -7.44
C PHE A 170 8.10 -0.76 -8.66
N TRP A 171 8.05 -0.06 -9.80
CA TRP A 171 7.40 -0.52 -11.04
C TRP A 171 8.38 -1.08 -12.08
N GLU A 172 9.67 -0.76 -12.01
CA GLU A 172 10.69 -1.31 -12.93
C GLU A 172 11.06 -2.75 -12.56
N GLY A 173 10.28 -3.69 -13.12
CA GLY A 173 10.56 -5.13 -13.13
C GLY A 173 10.06 -5.84 -14.38
N GLU A 174 9.59 -5.09 -15.39
CA GLU A 174 9.27 -5.60 -16.70
C GLU A 174 10.11 -4.83 -17.72
N ASP A 175 11.25 -5.43 -18.09
CA ASP A 175 11.83 -5.18 -19.40
C ASP A 175 10.72 -5.36 -20.43
N ASP A 176 10.60 -4.42 -21.36
CA ASP A 176 9.74 -4.48 -22.53
C ASP A 176 10.10 -5.71 -23.38
N GLY A 177 9.56 -6.86 -22.99
CA GLY A 177 9.45 -8.04 -23.81
C GLY A 177 8.28 -7.89 -24.77
N GLU A 178 8.31 -6.86 -25.62
CA GLU A 178 7.44 -6.77 -26.78
C GLU A 178 7.67 -8.02 -27.66
N LYS A 179 6.59 -8.77 -27.87
CA LYS A 179 6.42 -9.71 -28.99
C LYS A 179 5.77 -8.99 -30.15
#